data_AF-A0A507FCP2-F1
#
_entry.id   AF-A0A507FCP2-F1
#
_cell.length_a   1.000
_cell.length_b   1.000
_cell.length_c   1.000
_cell.angle_alpha   90.00
_cell.angle_beta   90.00
_cell.angle_gamma   90.00
#
_symmetry.space_group_name_H-M   'P 1'
#
loop_
_entity.id
_entity.type
_entity.pdbx_description
1 polymer ?
#
loop_
_entity_poly.entity_id
_entity_poly.type
_entity_poly.pdbx_seq_one_letter_code
_entity_poly.pdbx_strand_id
1 'polypeptide(L)'
;MSGSDLPAPVANVNELSTSLGKNTLEVDKKQSFIDRMDVAVTAFLQNAKSNVALRTPQAVESNFRIFRQWSAEKIGKPSDGEGQVHVTSQPEVDEAADEVKAMYSYFSEIEELVLRHSQQLKALNETEAGLALFFQQKGYQEKIEEISAMSIDIGKTFSENVKQRSAQLNTMEQFGEFIQTFKNKAIQDSMDTSKRQETSRIEFDAFAHKLGLLQRSVSLSGSTVLGKDLPPSLDLTPVEKEFEHAKGQFITSKTKYQNLSTAMIDKAVLLEMKRDVDYRLHLEKKSIKMSLNTKAGAVMKGLNIFAGKADPIIKPDAAYPSWLFDLLNERPTPGQDLTPEQLLSVKYLRIQNRERIKTVALSKK
;
A
#
# COMPACT_ATOMS: atom_id res chain seq x y z
N MET A 1 40.20 -33.88 -12.40
CA MET A 1 40.87 -32.56 -12.45
C MET A 1 40.18 -31.76 -13.55
N SER A 2 39.54 -30.61 -13.37
CA SER A 2 39.25 -29.74 -12.23
C SER A 2 37.82 -29.21 -12.40
N GLY A 3 37.01 -29.26 -11.35
CA GLY A 3 35.74 -28.53 -11.31
C GLY A 3 36.01 -27.04 -11.08
N SER A 4 35.36 -26.19 -11.88
CA SER A 4 35.32 -24.75 -11.67
C SER A 4 33.94 -24.39 -11.14
N ASP A 5 33.87 -24.21 -9.82
CA ASP A 5 32.73 -23.65 -9.11
C ASP A 5 32.55 -22.18 -9.51
N LEU A 6 31.35 -21.83 -9.99
CA LEU A 6 30.91 -20.45 -10.18
C LEU A 6 30.35 -19.93 -8.84
N PRO A 7 30.68 -18.69 -8.44
CA PRO A 7 30.17 -18.13 -7.19
C PRO A 7 28.71 -17.72 -7.33
N ALA A 8 27.93 -17.97 -6.28
CA ALA A 8 26.55 -17.49 -6.13
C ALA A 8 26.49 -15.94 -6.16
N PRO A 9 25.36 -15.36 -6.61
CA PRO A 9 25.21 -13.91 -6.65
C PRO A 9 25.14 -13.35 -5.23
N VAL A 10 26.04 -12.42 -4.93
CA VAL A 10 26.10 -11.67 -3.69
C VAL A 10 24.86 -10.79 -3.62
N ALA A 11 23.96 -11.09 -2.68
CA ALA A 11 22.83 -10.21 -2.38
C ALA A 11 23.36 -8.84 -1.94
N ASN A 12 22.79 -7.78 -2.53
CA ASN A 12 23.18 -6.40 -2.31
C ASN A 12 22.89 -6.00 -0.85
N VAL A 13 23.95 -5.91 -0.03
CA VAL A 13 23.89 -5.66 1.44
C VAL A 13 23.21 -4.31 1.77
N ASN A 14 23.16 -3.38 0.82
CA ASN A 14 22.58 -2.05 1.02
C ASN A 14 21.04 -2.03 1.13
N GLU A 15 20.31 -3.02 0.59
CA GLU A 15 18.83 -3.03 0.69
C GLU A 15 18.34 -3.56 2.04
N LEU A 16 19.06 -4.52 2.63
CA LEU A 16 18.78 -5.08 3.96
C LEU A 16 19.02 -4.09 5.10
N SER A 17 19.98 -3.16 4.94
CA SER A 17 20.21 -2.10 5.94
C SER A 17 19.06 -1.10 6.04
N THR A 18 18.40 -0.78 4.92
CA THR A 18 17.24 0.13 4.89
C THR A 18 16.00 -0.49 5.54
N SER A 19 15.78 -1.81 5.39
CA SER A 19 14.67 -2.50 6.07
C SER A 19 14.93 -2.66 7.58
N LEU A 20 16.18 -2.88 8.01
CA LEU A 20 16.52 -2.93 9.44
C LEU A 20 16.41 -1.56 10.13
N GLY A 21 16.74 -0.47 9.45
CA GLY A 21 16.65 0.90 9.98
C GLY A 21 15.20 1.38 10.19
N LYS A 22 14.27 0.98 9.31
CA LYS A 22 12.83 1.25 9.51
C LYS A 22 12.25 0.46 10.70
N ASN A 23 12.63 -0.81 10.84
CA ASN A 23 12.17 -1.67 11.93
C ASN A 23 12.60 -1.16 13.32
N THR A 24 13.79 -0.57 13.45
CA THR A 24 14.25 -0.01 14.74
C THR A 24 13.47 1.26 15.11
N LEU A 25 13.23 2.14 14.13
CA LEU A 25 12.43 3.34 14.31
C LEU A 25 10.96 3.05 14.69
N GLU A 26 10.39 1.94 14.23
CA GLU A 26 9.00 1.56 14.50
C GLU A 26 8.81 0.79 15.81
N VAL A 27 9.80 -0.01 16.21
CA VAL A 27 9.84 -0.59 17.56
C VAL A 27 9.90 0.51 18.62
N ASP A 28 10.66 1.57 18.36
CA ASP A 28 10.71 2.76 19.23
C ASP A 28 9.37 3.50 19.28
N LYS A 29 8.64 3.62 18.16
CA LYS A 29 7.28 4.19 18.14
C LYS A 29 6.30 3.39 18.99
N LYS A 30 6.24 2.06 18.79
CA LYS A 30 5.38 1.14 19.56
C LYS A 30 5.64 1.21 21.06
N GLN A 31 6.91 1.15 21.47
CA GLN A 31 7.29 1.21 22.88
C GLN A 31 6.97 2.59 23.48
N SER A 32 7.29 3.66 22.76
CA SER A 32 6.97 5.02 23.19
C SER A 32 5.47 5.26 23.36
N PHE A 33 4.63 4.58 22.58
CA PHE A 33 3.17 4.66 22.72
C PHE A 33 2.68 3.99 24.01
N ILE A 34 3.10 2.75 24.26
CA ILE A 34 2.72 1.99 25.46
C ILE A 34 3.12 2.77 26.71
N ASP A 35 4.35 3.27 26.73
CA ASP A 35 4.89 4.03 27.85
C ASP A 35 4.12 5.36 28.07
N ARG A 36 3.79 6.09 27.00
CA ARG A 36 2.99 7.34 27.08
C ARG A 36 1.59 7.09 27.65
N MET A 37 0.90 6.04 27.21
CA MET A 37 -0.44 5.72 27.71
C MET A 37 -0.43 5.26 29.16
N ASP A 38 0.55 4.46 29.56
CA ASP A 38 0.64 3.96 30.93
C ASP A 38 1.00 5.06 31.92
N VAL A 39 1.86 6.01 31.53
CA VAL A 39 2.13 7.21 32.32
C VAL A 39 0.86 8.06 32.48
N ALA A 40 0.12 8.32 31.39
CA ALA A 40 -1.08 9.15 31.44
C ALA A 40 -2.19 8.54 32.30
N VAL A 41 -2.43 7.24 32.18
CA VAL A 41 -3.46 6.53 32.96
C VAL A 41 -3.04 6.37 34.42
N THR A 42 -1.77 6.08 34.69
CA THR A 42 -1.26 5.99 36.07
C THR A 42 -1.38 7.34 36.76
N ALA A 43 -1.03 8.44 36.09
CA ALA A 43 -1.20 9.80 36.61
C ALA A 43 -2.67 10.12 36.87
N PHE A 44 -3.57 9.77 35.96
CA PHE A 44 -5.01 9.96 36.15
C PHE A 44 -5.54 9.18 37.36
N LEU A 45 -5.20 7.89 37.50
CA LEU A 45 -5.65 7.05 38.60
C LEU A 45 -5.03 7.43 39.94
N GLN A 46 -3.76 7.82 39.98
CA GLN A 46 -3.09 8.33 41.19
C GLN A 46 -3.69 9.66 41.65
N ASN A 47 -4.01 10.56 40.71
CA ASN A 47 -4.72 11.79 41.01
C ASN A 47 -6.16 11.51 41.46
N ALA A 48 -6.87 10.55 40.86
CA ALA A 48 -8.20 10.16 41.33
C ALA A 48 -8.16 9.59 42.75
N LYS A 49 -7.19 8.71 43.05
CA LYS A 49 -7.03 8.08 44.36
C LYS A 49 -6.61 9.05 45.48
N SER A 50 -5.65 9.94 45.20
CA SER A 50 -5.20 10.95 46.18
C SER A 50 -6.29 11.97 46.51
N ASN A 51 -7.15 12.31 45.55
CA ASN A 51 -8.22 13.27 45.75
C ASN A 51 -9.45 12.69 46.47
N VAL A 52 -9.75 11.40 46.29
CA VAL A 52 -10.71 10.68 47.14
C VAL A 52 -10.21 10.63 48.60
N ALA A 53 -8.89 10.55 48.80
CA ALA A 53 -8.27 10.56 50.13
C ALA A 53 -8.16 11.96 50.78
N LEU A 54 -8.05 13.04 50.00
CA LEU A 54 -7.73 14.38 50.51
C LEU A 54 -8.90 15.38 50.58
N ARG A 55 -10.13 15.03 50.14
CA ARG A 55 -11.37 15.81 50.36
C ARG A 55 -11.28 17.34 50.09
N THR A 56 -10.51 17.79 49.10
CA THR A 56 -10.49 19.21 48.70
C THR A 56 -10.98 19.40 47.26
N PRO A 57 -12.21 19.89 47.04
CA PRO A 57 -12.82 20.04 45.71
C PRO A 57 -12.00 20.91 44.73
N GLN A 58 -11.31 21.93 45.23
CA GLN A 58 -10.54 22.88 44.42
C GLN A 58 -9.28 22.27 43.77
N ALA A 59 -8.63 21.31 44.44
CA ALA A 59 -7.43 20.64 43.90
C ALA A 59 -7.79 19.71 42.73
N VAL A 60 -8.97 19.08 42.78
CA VAL A 60 -9.49 18.21 41.72
C VAL A 60 -9.79 19.00 40.45
N GLU A 61 -10.45 20.15 40.60
CA GLU A 61 -10.80 21.04 39.49
C GLU A 61 -9.55 21.61 38.80
N SER A 62 -8.55 22.03 39.60
CA SER A 62 -7.27 22.53 39.09
C SER A 62 -6.47 21.44 38.36
N ASN A 63 -6.39 20.24 38.93
CA ASN A 63 -5.65 19.14 38.32
C ASN A 63 -6.37 18.56 37.09
N PHE A 64 -7.70 18.57 37.07
CA PHE A 64 -8.48 18.23 35.88
C PHE A 64 -8.30 19.28 34.78
N ARG A 65 -8.24 20.58 35.13
CA ARG A 65 -7.86 21.63 34.18
C ARG A 65 -6.47 21.41 33.61
N ILE A 66 -5.48 21.10 34.45
CA ILE A 66 -4.11 20.81 34.01
C ILE A 66 -4.07 19.56 33.13
N PHE A 67 -4.78 18.49 33.49
CA PHE A 67 -4.89 17.27 32.68
C PHE A 67 -5.60 17.54 31.35
N ARG A 68 -6.66 18.34 31.35
CA ARG A 68 -7.42 18.72 30.15
C ARG A 68 -6.61 19.64 29.25
N GLN A 69 -5.82 20.55 29.82
CA GLN A 69 -4.91 21.43 29.10
C GLN A 69 -3.75 20.63 28.50
N TRP A 70 -3.13 19.75 29.30
CA TRP A 70 -2.08 18.85 28.83
C TRP A 70 -2.58 17.91 27.73
N SER A 71 -3.79 17.34 27.90
CA SER A 71 -4.43 16.49 26.88
C SER A 71 -4.79 17.30 25.64
N ALA A 72 -5.28 18.53 25.78
CA ALA A 72 -5.55 19.41 24.64
C ALA A 72 -4.27 19.82 23.88
N GLU A 73 -3.15 19.99 24.59
CA GLU A 73 -1.84 20.34 24.03
C GLU A 73 -1.10 19.15 23.42
N LYS A 74 -1.36 17.91 23.87
CA LYS A 74 -0.66 16.69 23.43
C LYS A 74 -1.48 15.71 22.59
N ILE A 75 -2.81 15.75 22.70
CA ILE A 75 -3.76 14.81 22.08
C ILE A 75 -4.76 15.54 21.14
N GLY A 76 -4.81 16.88 21.19
CA GLY A 76 -5.64 17.73 20.32
C GLY A 76 -6.81 18.37 21.06
N LYS A 77 -7.24 19.55 20.57
CA LYS A 77 -8.25 20.38 21.25
C LYS A 77 -9.64 19.71 21.24
N PRO A 78 -10.36 19.70 22.36
CA PRO A 78 -11.79 19.37 22.36
C PRO A 78 -12.54 20.48 21.58
N SER A 79 -13.35 20.09 20.60
CA SER A 79 -14.36 20.96 20.02
C SER A 79 -15.44 21.23 21.07
N ASP A 80 -15.74 22.51 21.27
CA ASP A 80 -16.68 23.00 22.27
C ASP A 80 -18.07 22.39 22.11
N GLY A 81 -18.51 21.62 23.09
CA GLY A 81 -19.85 21.05 23.13
C GLY A 81 -19.99 19.97 24.20
N GLU A 82 -20.75 20.26 25.24
CA GLU A 82 -21.17 19.28 26.23
C GLU A 82 -21.82 18.08 25.54
N GLY A 83 -21.21 16.90 25.69
CA GLY A 83 -21.82 15.62 25.27
C GLY A 83 -21.13 14.85 24.16
N GLN A 84 -20.03 15.33 23.57
CA GLN A 84 -19.25 14.49 22.63
C GLN A 84 -18.17 13.68 23.33
N VAL A 85 -18.27 12.36 23.16
CA VAL A 85 -17.26 11.36 23.51
C VAL A 85 -15.92 11.81 22.92
N HIS A 86 -14.94 12.08 23.79
CA HIS A 86 -13.61 12.54 23.42
C HIS A 86 -12.92 11.46 22.60
N VAL A 87 -12.74 11.64 21.29
CA VAL A 87 -12.03 10.68 20.44
C VAL A 87 -10.53 10.80 20.73
N THR A 88 -9.94 9.83 21.40
CA THR A 88 -8.49 9.83 21.70
C THR A 88 -7.72 9.78 20.37
N SER A 89 -7.16 10.90 19.89
CA SER A 89 -6.40 10.93 18.62
C SER A 89 -5.11 10.10 18.72
N GLN A 90 -4.86 9.20 17.77
CA GLN A 90 -3.67 8.35 17.75
C GLN A 90 -3.02 8.43 16.38
N PRO A 91 -2.14 9.43 16.14
CA PRO A 91 -1.63 9.68 14.81
C PRO A 91 -0.95 8.46 14.19
N GLU A 92 -0.21 7.68 15.00
CA GLU A 92 0.50 6.47 14.53
C GLU A 92 -0.46 5.33 14.11
N VAL A 93 -1.57 5.15 14.82
CA VAL A 93 -2.55 4.08 14.52
C VAL A 93 -3.50 4.52 13.41
N ASP A 94 -3.88 5.80 13.41
CA ASP A 94 -4.68 6.42 12.37
C ASP A 94 -3.91 6.42 11.03
N GLU A 95 -2.60 6.72 11.04
CA GLU A 95 -1.70 6.60 9.89
C GLU A 95 -1.62 5.16 9.37
N ALA A 96 -1.36 4.18 10.25
CA ALA A 96 -1.33 2.77 9.88
C ALA A 96 -2.68 2.28 9.28
N ALA A 97 -3.80 2.75 9.83
CA ALA A 97 -5.12 2.43 9.29
C ALA A 97 -5.35 3.05 7.90
N ASP A 98 -4.89 4.28 7.70
CA ASP A 98 -5.01 4.97 6.42
C ASP A 98 -4.08 4.37 5.36
N GLU A 99 -2.88 3.91 5.72
CA GLU A 99 -2.00 3.14 4.83
C GLU A 99 -2.66 1.84 4.35
N VAL A 100 -3.30 1.07 5.25
CA VAL A 100 -4.01 -0.16 4.89
C VAL A 100 -5.20 0.15 3.97
N LYS A 101 -5.96 1.23 4.22
CA LYS A 101 -7.04 1.67 3.33
C LYS A 101 -6.51 2.08 1.96
N ALA A 102 -5.42 2.85 1.91
CA ALA A 102 -4.78 3.27 0.67
C ALA A 102 -4.32 2.06 -0.14
N MET A 103 -3.72 1.06 0.52
CA MET A 103 -3.32 -0.20 -0.10
C MET A 103 -4.53 -0.97 -0.67
N TYR A 104 -5.64 -1.03 0.07
CA TYR A 104 -6.87 -1.66 -0.43
C TYR A 104 -7.40 -1.00 -1.71
N SER A 105 -7.45 0.33 -1.73
CA SER A 105 -7.88 1.10 -2.90
C SER A 105 -6.97 0.87 -4.09
N TYR A 106 -5.66 0.95 -3.88
CA TYR A 106 -4.66 0.69 -4.92
C TYR A 106 -4.81 -0.69 -5.55
N PHE A 107 -4.92 -1.75 -4.74
CA PHE A 107 -5.11 -3.10 -5.28
C PHE A 107 -6.49 -3.34 -5.90
N SER A 108 -7.51 -2.59 -5.49
CA SER A 108 -8.83 -2.63 -6.14
C SER A 108 -8.76 -2.05 -7.56
N GLU A 109 -8.06 -0.94 -7.74
CA GLU A 109 -7.86 -0.34 -9.07
C GLU A 109 -7.05 -1.26 -9.99
N ILE A 110 -5.98 -1.88 -9.46
CA ILE A 110 -5.19 -2.85 -10.24
C ILE A 110 -6.05 -4.04 -10.63
N GLU A 111 -6.85 -4.60 -9.72
CA GLU A 111 -7.73 -5.72 -10.04
C GLU A 111 -8.67 -5.36 -11.19
N GLU A 112 -9.31 -4.20 -11.13
CA GLU A 112 -10.23 -3.73 -12.17
C GLU A 112 -9.52 -3.62 -13.53
N LEU A 113 -8.31 -3.06 -13.55
CA LEU A 113 -7.51 -2.93 -14.76
C LEU A 113 -7.09 -4.29 -15.33
N VAL A 114 -6.66 -5.23 -14.47
CA VAL A 114 -6.26 -6.58 -14.89
C VAL A 114 -7.45 -7.36 -15.45
N LEU A 115 -8.61 -7.29 -14.79
CA LEU A 115 -9.83 -7.94 -15.26
C LEU A 115 -10.30 -7.37 -16.60
N ARG A 116 -10.31 -6.03 -16.73
CA ARG A 116 -10.65 -5.36 -17.99
C ARG A 116 -9.69 -5.76 -19.11
N HIS A 117 -8.38 -5.75 -18.84
CA HIS A 117 -7.39 -6.13 -19.84
C HIS A 117 -7.54 -7.60 -20.26
N SER A 118 -7.80 -8.50 -19.30
CA SER A 118 -8.04 -9.92 -19.58
C SER A 118 -9.26 -10.12 -20.47
N GLN A 119 -10.37 -9.44 -20.16
CA GLN A 119 -11.58 -9.49 -20.99
C GLN A 119 -11.33 -8.99 -22.41
N GLN A 120 -10.61 -7.88 -22.57
CA GLN A 120 -10.27 -7.33 -23.89
C GLN A 120 -9.37 -8.28 -24.69
N LEU A 121 -8.36 -8.88 -24.05
CA LEU A 121 -7.50 -9.86 -24.71
C LEU A 121 -8.26 -11.12 -25.11
N LYS A 122 -9.22 -11.59 -24.31
CA LYS A 122 -10.09 -12.73 -24.67
C LYS A 122 -10.93 -12.42 -25.91
N ALA A 123 -11.60 -11.27 -25.92
CA ALA A 123 -12.41 -10.84 -27.06
C ALA A 123 -11.57 -10.67 -28.34
N LEU A 124 -10.35 -10.12 -28.22
CA LEU A 124 -9.41 -10.03 -29.32
C LEU A 124 -9.00 -11.43 -29.82
N ASN A 125 -8.75 -12.36 -28.90
CA ASN A 125 -8.36 -13.73 -29.23
C ASN A 125 -9.47 -14.47 -29.99
N GLU A 126 -10.72 -14.32 -29.56
CA GLU A 126 -11.89 -14.89 -30.23
C GLU A 126 -12.06 -14.30 -31.64
N THR A 127 -11.89 -12.99 -31.78
CA THR A 127 -11.97 -12.30 -33.08
C THR A 127 -10.87 -12.77 -34.04
N GLU A 128 -9.63 -12.83 -33.58
CA GLU A 128 -8.51 -13.31 -34.41
C GLU A 128 -8.61 -14.80 -34.74
N ALA A 129 -9.16 -15.62 -33.84
CA ALA A 129 -9.43 -17.02 -34.15
C ALA A 129 -10.49 -17.15 -35.26
N GLY A 130 -11.53 -16.31 -35.23
CA GLY A 130 -12.51 -16.21 -36.31
C GLY A 130 -11.88 -15.78 -37.64
N LEU A 131 -11.02 -14.76 -37.61
CA LEU A 131 -10.29 -14.29 -38.80
C LEU A 131 -9.33 -15.35 -39.34
N ALA A 132 -8.64 -16.09 -38.48
CA ALA A 132 -7.74 -17.16 -38.87
C ALA A 132 -8.47 -18.22 -39.71
N LEU A 133 -9.61 -18.69 -39.20
CA LEU A 133 -10.47 -19.66 -39.89
C LEU A 133 -11.02 -19.09 -41.20
N PHE A 134 -11.50 -17.84 -41.17
CA PHE A 134 -12.03 -17.17 -42.36
C PHE A 134 -10.99 -17.11 -43.49
N PHE A 135 -9.77 -16.62 -43.20
CA PHE A 135 -8.73 -16.46 -44.21
C PHE A 135 -8.22 -17.80 -44.74
N GLN A 136 -8.09 -18.82 -43.90
CA GLN A 136 -7.75 -20.18 -44.36
C GLN A 136 -8.83 -20.73 -45.28
N GLN A 137 -10.11 -20.67 -44.87
CA GLN A 137 -11.23 -21.15 -45.68
C GLN A 137 -11.34 -20.42 -47.02
N LYS A 138 -11.20 -19.09 -47.02
CA LYS A 138 -11.22 -18.29 -48.25
C LYS A 138 -10.01 -18.56 -49.14
N GLY A 139 -8.83 -18.75 -48.56
CA GLY A 139 -7.66 -19.17 -49.30
C GLY A 139 -7.87 -20.52 -50.00
N TYR A 140 -8.43 -21.52 -49.33
CA TYR A 140 -8.73 -22.83 -49.95
C TYR A 140 -9.81 -22.77 -51.04
N GLN A 141 -10.70 -21.77 -51.02
CA GLN A 141 -11.74 -21.56 -52.02
C GLN A 141 -11.25 -20.73 -53.23
N GLU A 142 -10.13 -20.04 -53.09
CA GLU A 142 -9.60 -19.15 -54.11
C GLU A 142 -8.94 -19.93 -55.25
N LYS A 143 -9.21 -19.52 -56.49
CA LYS A 143 -8.70 -20.15 -57.70
C LYS A 143 -7.35 -19.61 -58.11
N ILE A 144 -7.06 -18.34 -57.77
CA ILE A 144 -5.78 -17.71 -58.04
C ILE A 144 -4.78 -18.18 -56.97
N GLU A 145 -3.82 -19.01 -57.37
CA GLU A 145 -2.88 -19.70 -56.47
C GLU A 145 -2.11 -18.74 -55.56
N GLU A 146 -1.64 -17.60 -56.08
CA GLU A 146 -0.92 -16.60 -55.28
C GLU A 146 -1.79 -15.99 -54.17
N ILE A 147 -3.05 -15.66 -54.48
CA ILE A 147 -4.01 -15.08 -53.51
C ILE A 147 -4.45 -16.15 -52.50
N SER A 148 -4.62 -17.40 -52.95
CA SER A 148 -4.88 -18.56 -52.10
C SER A 148 -3.77 -18.73 -51.07
N ALA A 149 -2.52 -18.80 -51.52
CA ALA A 149 -1.35 -18.97 -50.67
C ALA A 149 -1.20 -17.84 -49.66
N MET A 150 -1.33 -16.58 -50.10
CA MET A 150 -1.27 -15.40 -49.21
C MET A 150 -2.38 -15.42 -48.15
N SER A 151 -3.61 -15.75 -48.54
CA SER A 151 -4.74 -15.81 -47.60
C SER A 151 -4.54 -16.89 -46.54
N ILE A 152 -4.06 -18.08 -46.95
CA ILE A 152 -3.73 -19.17 -46.00
C ILE A 152 -2.63 -18.72 -45.03
N ASP A 153 -1.60 -18.02 -45.51
CA ASP A 153 -0.49 -17.56 -44.67
C ASP A 153 -0.91 -16.50 -43.64
N ILE A 154 -1.78 -15.57 -44.03
CA ILE A 154 -2.43 -14.62 -43.12
C ILE A 154 -3.20 -15.38 -42.02
N GLY A 155 -4.00 -16.38 -42.41
CA GLY A 155 -4.77 -17.17 -41.44
C GLY A 155 -3.89 -18.00 -40.49
N LYS A 156 -2.75 -18.51 -40.96
CA LYS A 156 -1.73 -19.16 -40.11
C LYS A 156 -1.11 -18.16 -39.13
N THR A 157 -0.81 -16.94 -39.57
CA THR A 157 -0.27 -15.87 -38.73
C THR A 157 -1.24 -15.52 -37.59
N PHE A 158 -2.53 -15.33 -37.89
CA PHE A 158 -3.54 -15.13 -36.85
C PHE A 158 -3.65 -16.32 -35.88
N SER A 159 -3.60 -17.55 -36.40
CA SER A 159 -3.62 -18.75 -35.54
C SER A 159 -2.45 -18.80 -34.56
N GLU A 160 -1.27 -18.38 -35.01
CA GLU A 160 -0.08 -18.35 -34.16
C GLU A 160 -0.17 -17.25 -33.09
N ASN A 161 -0.65 -16.05 -33.46
CA ASN A 161 -0.91 -14.97 -32.51
C ASN A 161 -1.90 -15.39 -31.42
N VAL A 162 -2.95 -16.13 -31.80
CA VAL A 162 -3.95 -16.65 -30.86
C VAL A 162 -3.33 -17.62 -29.84
N LYS A 163 -2.43 -18.51 -30.29
CA LYS A 163 -1.70 -19.43 -29.40
C LYS A 163 -0.79 -18.68 -28.44
N GLN A 164 -0.03 -17.70 -28.94
CA GLN A 164 0.88 -16.90 -28.12
C GLN A 164 0.11 -16.09 -27.07
N ARG A 165 -1.00 -15.46 -27.46
CA ARG A 165 -1.85 -14.69 -26.54
C ARG A 165 -2.52 -15.58 -25.49
N SER A 166 -2.85 -16.83 -25.81
CA SER A 166 -3.41 -17.78 -24.83
C SER A 166 -2.48 -17.99 -23.62
N ALA A 167 -1.17 -18.04 -23.84
CA ALA A 167 -0.20 -18.14 -22.74
C ALA A 167 -0.14 -16.85 -21.88
N GLN A 168 -0.27 -15.69 -22.53
CA GLN A 168 -0.35 -14.39 -21.84
C GLN A 168 -1.63 -14.28 -21.02
N LEU A 169 -2.77 -14.70 -21.57
CA LEU A 169 -4.07 -14.73 -20.88
C LEU A 169 -4.02 -15.54 -19.59
N ASN A 170 -3.50 -16.77 -19.64
CA ASN A 170 -3.32 -17.60 -18.44
C ASN A 170 -2.42 -16.91 -17.40
N THR A 171 -1.37 -16.22 -17.85
CA THR A 171 -0.47 -15.48 -16.97
C THR A 171 -1.18 -14.31 -16.28
N MET A 172 -2.05 -13.59 -17.01
CA MET A 172 -2.89 -12.52 -16.45
C MET A 172 -3.98 -13.04 -15.52
N GLU A 173 -4.63 -14.16 -15.82
CA GLU A 173 -5.64 -14.77 -14.95
C GLU A 173 -5.04 -15.15 -13.60
N GLN A 174 -3.90 -15.83 -13.60
CA GLN A 174 -3.16 -16.15 -12.37
C GLN A 174 -2.73 -14.89 -11.58
N PHE A 175 -2.43 -13.79 -12.28
CA PHE A 175 -2.09 -12.53 -11.62
C PHE A 175 -3.34 -11.89 -10.99
N GLY A 176 -4.48 -11.93 -11.69
CA GLY A 176 -5.77 -11.50 -11.15
C GLY A 176 -6.18 -12.31 -9.91
N GLU A 177 -6.05 -13.63 -9.94
CA GLU A 177 -6.33 -14.51 -8.78
C GLU A 177 -5.45 -14.17 -7.57
N PHE A 178 -4.17 -13.89 -7.82
CA PHE A 178 -3.25 -13.44 -6.78
C PHE A 178 -3.71 -12.11 -6.16
N ILE A 179 -3.99 -11.10 -6.99
CA ILE A 179 -4.46 -9.78 -6.50
C ILE A 179 -5.73 -9.95 -5.69
N GLN A 180 -6.70 -10.73 -6.18
CA GLN A 180 -7.93 -11.02 -5.48
C GLN A 180 -7.68 -11.67 -4.12
N THR A 181 -6.79 -12.66 -4.07
CA THR A 181 -6.46 -13.36 -2.83
C THR A 181 -5.75 -12.43 -1.85
N PHE A 182 -4.77 -11.66 -2.31
CA PHE A 182 -4.03 -10.71 -1.49
C PHE A 182 -4.96 -9.64 -0.92
N LYS A 183 -5.81 -9.04 -1.76
CA LYS A 183 -6.78 -8.02 -1.36
C LYS A 183 -7.84 -8.58 -0.41
N ASN A 184 -8.57 -9.62 -0.83
CA ASN A 184 -9.75 -10.11 -0.11
C ASN A 184 -9.40 -10.91 1.16
N LYS A 185 -8.16 -11.38 1.31
CA LYS A 185 -7.72 -12.08 2.52
C LYS A 185 -6.75 -11.26 3.36
N ALA A 186 -5.60 -10.86 2.80
CA ALA A 186 -4.54 -10.23 3.60
C ALA A 186 -4.88 -8.78 3.95
N ILE A 187 -5.24 -7.96 2.96
CA ILE A 187 -5.60 -6.56 3.20
C ILE A 187 -6.92 -6.49 3.98
N GLN A 188 -7.91 -7.31 3.62
CA GLN A 188 -9.21 -7.34 4.31
C GLN A 188 -9.09 -7.72 5.80
N ASP A 189 -8.23 -8.66 6.17
CA ASP A 189 -8.00 -9.01 7.58
C ASP A 189 -7.41 -7.83 8.38
N SER A 190 -6.55 -7.03 7.74
CA SER A 190 -6.01 -5.80 8.33
C SER A 190 -7.08 -4.70 8.43
N MET A 191 -7.93 -4.55 7.41
CA MET A 191 -9.10 -3.66 7.43
C MET A 191 -10.10 -4.02 8.53
N ASP A 192 -10.37 -5.30 8.74
CA ASP A 192 -11.26 -5.76 9.80
C ASP A 192 -10.66 -5.52 11.19
N THR A 193 -9.33 -5.56 11.30
CA THR A 193 -8.62 -5.18 12.53
C THR A 193 -8.74 -3.68 12.81
N SER A 194 -8.55 -2.85 11.79
CA SER A 194 -8.77 -1.39 11.87
C SER A 194 -10.19 -1.06 12.36
N LYS A 195 -11.22 -1.71 11.79
CA LYS A 195 -12.61 -1.52 12.25
C LYS A 195 -12.80 -1.92 13.72
N ARG A 196 -12.22 -3.04 14.15
CA ARG A 196 -12.31 -3.47 15.56
C ARG A 196 -11.58 -2.51 16.49
N GLN A 197 -10.43 -1.98 16.06
CA GLN A 197 -9.67 -0.99 16.81
C GLN A 197 -10.48 0.30 16.98
N GLU A 198 -11.11 0.80 15.92
CA GLU A 198 -11.97 2.00 15.98
C GLU A 198 -13.18 1.79 16.88
N THR A 199 -13.85 0.63 16.80
CA THR A 199 -14.93 0.29 17.76
C THR A 199 -14.43 0.26 19.20
N SER A 200 -13.24 -0.31 19.43
CA SER A 200 -12.65 -0.35 20.78
C SER A 200 -12.23 1.02 21.30
N ARG A 201 -11.85 1.94 20.42
CA ARG A 201 -11.56 3.34 20.75
C ARG A 201 -12.81 4.04 21.26
N ILE A 202 -13.92 3.93 20.52
CA ILE A 202 -15.21 4.50 20.88
C ILE A 202 -15.70 3.94 22.23
N GLU A 203 -15.58 2.63 22.45
CA GLU A 203 -15.91 2.00 23.73
C GLU A 203 -15.05 2.58 24.88
N PHE A 204 -13.74 2.67 24.67
CA PHE A 204 -12.79 3.17 25.66
C PHE A 204 -13.13 4.61 26.06
N ASP A 205 -13.36 5.47 25.08
CA ASP A 205 -13.68 6.87 25.29
C ASP A 205 -15.04 7.04 26.01
N ALA A 206 -16.02 6.19 25.70
CA ALA A 206 -17.32 6.18 26.38
C ALA A 206 -17.19 5.77 27.87
N PHE A 207 -16.39 4.74 28.18
CA PHE A 207 -16.14 4.34 29.57
C PHE A 207 -15.30 5.37 30.32
N ALA A 208 -14.33 6.01 29.66
CA ALA A 208 -13.56 7.10 30.24
C ALA A 208 -14.46 8.28 30.65
N HIS A 209 -15.39 8.65 29.76
CA HIS A 209 -16.37 9.69 30.02
C HIS A 209 -17.30 9.32 31.20
N LYS A 210 -17.84 8.09 31.23
CA LYS A 210 -18.69 7.61 32.33
C LYS A 210 -17.95 7.64 33.67
N LEU A 211 -16.70 7.18 33.70
CA LEU A 211 -15.86 7.19 34.89
C LEU A 211 -15.62 8.63 35.40
N GLY A 212 -15.36 9.57 34.49
CA GLY A 212 -15.20 10.98 34.82
C GLY A 212 -16.47 11.62 35.42
N LEU A 213 -17.65 11.27 34.91
CA LEU A 213 -18.94 11.73 35.47
C LEU A 213 -19.19 11.18 36.88
N LEU A 214 -18.95 9.89 37.11
CA LEU A 214 -19.12 9.26 38.42
C LEU A 214 -18.12 9.79 39.44
N GLN A 215 -16.89 10.11 39.02
CA GLN A 215 -15.91 10.76 39.90
C GLN A 215 -16.41 12.12 40.41
N ARG A 216 -17.08 12.90 39.55
CA ARG A 216 -17.70 14.18 39.94
C ARG A 216 -18.86 13.98 40.92
N SER A 217 -19.73 13.01 40.67
CA SER A 217 -20.88 12.77 41.55
C SER A 217 -20.45 12.32 42.95
N VAL A 218 -19.46 11.43 43.05
CA VAL A 218 -18.85 11.02 44.34
C VAL A 218 -18.22 12.21 45.07
N SER A 219 -17.50 13.07 44.35
CA SER A 219 -16.88 14.27 44.92
C SER A 219 -17.91 15.29 45.46
N LEU A 220 -19.04 15.44 44.78
CA LEU A 220 -20.12 16.35 45.18
C LEU A 220 -20.92 15.81 46.36
N SER A 221 -21.24 14.51 46.38
CA SER A 221 -22.01 13.87 47.44
C SER A 221 -21.21 13.69 48.74
N GLY A 222 -19.88 13.53 48.64
CA GLY A 222 -18.96 13.52 49.78
C GLY A 222 -18.82 14.86 50.51
N SER A 223 -19.29 15.98 49.93
CA SER A 223 -19.23 17.31 50.56
C SER A 223 -20.39 17.60 51.53
N THR A 224 -21.39 16.73 51.61
CA THR A 224 -22.63 16.97 52.39
C THR A 224 -22.72 16.26 53.74
N VAL A 225 -21.73 15.41 54.11
CA VAL A 225 -21.78 14.66 55.39
C VAL A 225 -20.60 15.05 56.28
N LEU A 226 -20.71 16.25 56.85
CA LEU A 226 -20.02 16.65 58.07
C LEU A 226 -20.94 16.29 59.26
N GLY A 227 -20.87 15.04 59.69
CA GLY A 227 -21.56 14.52 60.87
C GLY A 227 -20.81 13.31 61.39
N LYS A 228 -20.08 13.51 62.48
CA LYS A 228 -19.29 12.49 63.18
C LYS A 228 -20.15 11.29 63.59
N ASP A 229 -19.50 10.14 63.67
CA ASP A 229 -19.91 8.91 64.35
C ASP A 229 -20.73 7.91 63.51
N LEU A 230 -20.04 7.11 62.67
CA LEU A 230 -20.56 5.81 62.21
C LEU A 230 -19.52 4.67 62.36
N PRO A 231 -19.95 3.43 62.63
CA PRO A 231 -19.09 2.29 63.01
C PRO A 231 -18.36 1.66 61.82
N PRO A 232 -17.33 0.82 62.08
CA PRO A 232 -16.50 0.21 61.05
C PRO A 232 -17.17 -1.03 60.45
N SER A 233 -18.20 -0.83 59.64
CA SER A 233 -18.67 -1.84 58.67
C SER A 233 -19.07 -1.11 57.39
N LEU A 234 -18.06 -0.79 56.58
CA LEU A 234 -18.17 -0.06 55.32
C LEU A 234 -18.88 -0.90 54.25
N ASP A 235 -20.22 -0.82 54.25
CA ASP A 235 -20.96 -1.07 53.02
C ASP A 235 -20.74 0.15 52.11
N LEU A 236 -20.02 -0.05 51.01
CA LEU A 236 -19.85 0.98 49.98
C LEU A 236 -21.23 1.52 49.59
N THR A 237 -21.35 2.85 49.54
CA THR A 237 -22.57 3.48 49.04
C THR A 237 -22.87 2.99 47.62
N PRO A 238 -24.13 2.92 47.18
CA PRO A 238 -24.49 2.48 45.83
C PRO A 238 -23.68 3.19 44.72
N VAL A 239 -23.32 4.46 44.94
CA VAL A 239 -22.50 5.27 44.04
C VAL A 239 -21.05 4.80 43.99
N GLU A 240 -20.46 4.43 45.13
CA GLU A 240 -19.10 3.88 45.17
C GLU A 240 -19.02 2.48 44.52
N LYS A 241 -20.06 1.65 44.69
CA LYS A 241 -20.18 0.35 43.99
C LYS A 241 -20.26 0.55 42.47
N GLU A 242 -21.03 1.55 42.00
CA GLU A 242 -21.10 1.89 40.57
C GLU A 242 -19.78 2.46 40.03
N PHE A 243 -19.07 3.26 40.84
CA PHE A 243 -17.76 3.82 40.48
C PHE A 243 -16.70 2.72 40.30
N GLU A 244 -16.58 1.77 41.23
CA GLU A 244 -15.62 0.66 41.10
C GLU A 244 -15.99 -0.25 39.91
N HIS A 245 -17.28 -0.46 39.64
CA HIS A 245 -17.70 -1.19 38.44
C HIS A 245 -17.31 -0.46 37.14
N ALA A 246 -17.57 0.85 37.05
CA ALA A 246 -17.20 1.66 35.88
C ALA A 246 -15.67 1.71 35.66
N LYS A 247 -14.90 1.75 36.75
CA LYS A 247 -13.44 1.67 36.72
C LYS A 247 -12.94 0.31 36.21
N GLY A 248 -13.57 -0.78 36.63
CA GLY A 248 -13.31 -2.12 36.06
C GLY A 248 -13.53 -2.15 34.55
N GLN A 249 -14.68 -1.66 34.08
CA GLN A 249 -14.99 -1.58 32.64
C GLN A 249 -13.99 -0.72 31.86
N PHE A 250 -13.59 0.43 32.43
CA PHE A 250 -12.58 1.30 31.84
C PHE A 250 -11.22 0.59 31.68
N ILE A 251 -10.74 -0.11 32.72
CA ILE A 251 -9.47 -0.85 32.66
C ILE A 251 -9.54 -1.95 31.59
N THR A 252 -10.62 -2.74 31.55
CA THR A 252 -10.79 -3.79 30.54
C THR A 252 -10.82 -3.21 29.13
N SER A 253 -11.56 -2.12 28.93
CA SER A 253 -11.64 -1.45 27.63
C SER A 253 -10.31 -0.83 27.20
N LYS A 254 -9.54 -0.25 28.14
CA LYS A 254 -8.17 0.24 27.90
C LYS A 254 -7.26 -0.87 27.38
N THR A 255 -7.22 -2.01 28.08
CA THR A 255 -6.38 -3.14 27.66
C THR A 255 -6.78 -3.67 26.29
N LYS A 256 -8.08 -3.81 26.03
CA LYS A 256 -8.60 -4.21 24.71
C LYS A 256 -8.15 -3.22 23.61
N TYR A 257 -8.28 -1.93 23.86
CA TYR A 257 -7.89 -0.86 22.95
C TYR A 257 -6.38 -0.84 22.68
N GLN A 258 -5.54 -0.95 23.71
CA GLN A 258 -4.07 -1.00 23.57
C GLN A 258 -3.63 -2.21 22.74
N ASN A 259 -4.23 -3.38 23.01
CA ASN A 259 -3.92 -4.61 22.27
C ASN A 259 -4.30 -4.47 20.79
N LEU A 260 -5.47 -3.90 20.48
CA LEU A 260 -5.92 -3.70 19.10
C LEU A 260 -5.12 -2.62 18.36
N SER A 261 -4.72 -1.56 19.06
CA SER A 261 -3.86 -0.50 18.52
C SER A 261 -2.49 -1.05 18.12
N THR A 262 -1.90 -1.87 19.00
CA THR A 262 -0.65 -2.58 18.72
C THR A 262 -0.79 -3.55 17.56
N ALA A 263 -1.86 -4.35 17.56
CA ALA A 263 -2.12 -5.30 16.48
C ALA A 263 -2.34 -4.61 15.13
N MET A 264 -2.93 -3.41 15.11
CA MET A 264 -3.12 -2.64 13.89
C MET A 264 -1.80 -2.20 13.28
N ILE A 265 -0.89 -1.64 14.10
CA ILE A 265 0.45 -1.25 13.67
C ILE A 265 1.22 -2.48 13.17
N ASP A 266 1.28 -3.56 13.96
CA ASP A 266 2.01 -4.77 13.60
C ASP A 266 1.47 -5.38 12.29
N LYS A 267 0.15 -5.36 12.06
CA LYS A 267 -0.47 -5.84 10.82
C LYS A 267 -0.17 -4.96 9.62
N ALA A 268 -0.17 -3.63 9.77
CA ALA A 268 0.17 -2.72 8.68
C ALA A 268 1.60 -2.97 8.18
N VAL A 269 2.57 -3.09 9.10
CA VAL A 269 3.97 -3.40 8.78
C VAL A 269 4.11 -4.76 8.12
N LEU A 270 3.48 -5.80 8.69
CA LEU A 270 3.52 -7.14 8.11
C LEU A 270 2.90 -7.17 6.70
N LEU A 271 1.84 -6.41 6.48
CA LEU A 271 1.19 -6.30 5.19
C LEU A 271 2.08 -5.60 4.17
N GLU A 272 2.83 -4.56 4.57
CA GLU A 272 3.80 -3.90 3.71
C GLU A 272 4.93 -4.86 3.29
N MET A 273 5.51 -5.58 4.26
CA MET A 273 6.53 -6.60 3.97
C MET A 273 6.01 -7.67 3.01
N LYS A 274 4.77 -8.13 3.26
CA LYS A 274 4.14 -9.15 2.43
C LYS A 274 3.84 -8.63 1.03
N ARG A 275 3.39 -7.38 0.89
CA ARG A 275 3.25 -6.70 -0.40
C ARG A 275 4.58 -6.76 -1.14
N ASP A 276 5.65 -6.28 -0.54
CA ASP A 276 6.94 -6.16 -1.21
C ASP A 276 7.51 -7.52 -1.64
N VAL A 277 7.34 -8.56 -0.83
CA VAL A 277 7.80 -9.91 -1.18
C VAL A 277 6.89 -10.56 -2.23
N ASP A 278 5.59 -10.68 -1.95
CA ASP A 278 4.68 -11.47 -2.79
C ASP A 278 4.41 -10.79 -4.13
N TYR A 279 4.22 -9.46 -4.12
CA TYR A 279 3.96 -8.68 -5.32
C TYR A 279 5.18 -8.68 -6.24
N ARG A 280 6.38 -8.43 -5.70
CA ARG A 280 7.63 -8.46 -6.48
C ARG A 280 7.88 -9.83 -7.07
N LEU A 281 7.75 -10.91 -6.28
CA LEU A 281 7.92 -12.26 -6.78
C LEU A 281 6.94 -12.58 -7.92
N HIS A 282 5.70 -12.08 -7.85
CA HIS A 282 4.72 -12.27 -8.92
C HIS A 282 5.06 -11.49 -10.19
N LEU A 283 5.61 -10.29 -10.06
CA LEU A 283 6.08 -9.50 -11.20
C LEU A 283 7.34 -10.10 -11.84
N GLU A 284 8.35 -10.46 -11.05
CA GLU A 284 9.63 -11.00 -11.53
C GLU A 284 9.48 -12.37 -12.19
N LYS A 285 8.75 -13.29 -11.55
CA LYS A 285 8.52 -14.65 -12.08
C LYS A 285 7.80 -14.65 -13.43
N LYS A 286 7.10 -13.56 -13.77
CA LYS A 286 6.34 -13.39 -15.01
C LYS A 286 7.01 -12.47 -16.02
N SER A 287 7.83 -11.51 -15.58
CA SER A 287 8.67 -10.66 -16.44
C SER A 287 9.68 -11.49 -17.25
N ILE A 288 10.24 -12.55 -16.67
CA ILE A 288 11.23 -13.43 -17.32
C ILE A 288 10.64 -14.19 -18.54
N LYS A 289 9.31 -14.26 -18.71
CA LYS A 289 8.68 -14.91 -19.87
C LYS A 289 8.29 -13.96 -20.99
N MET A 290 8.41 -12.65 -20.79
CA MET A 290 8.20 -11.64 -21.83
C MET A 290 9.50 -11.23 -22.54
N SER A 291 10.64 -11.89 -22.26
CA SER A 291 11.80 -11.73 -23.13
C SER A 291 11.40 -12.20 -24.53
N LEU A 292 11.30 -11.26 -25.47
CA LEU A 292 11.28 -11.53 -26.90
C LEU A 292 12.41 -12.49 -27.19
N ASN A 293 12.07 -13.77 -27.35
CA ASN A 293 13.03 -14.86 -27.51
C ASN A 293 13.52 -14.88 -28.97
N THR A 294 13.92 -13.72 -29.48
CA THR A 294 14.43 -13.54 -30.82
C THR A 294 15.91 -13.89 -30.79
N LYS A 295 16.21 -15.16 -31.10
CA LYS A 295 17.58 -15.67 -31.13
C LYS A 295 18.43 -14.84 -32.10
N ALA A 296 19.68 -14.59 -31.73
CA ALA A 296 20.67 -14.05 -32.67
C ALA A 296 20.69 -14.93 -33.94
N GLY A 297 20.67 -14.28 -35.11
CA GLY A 297 20.50 -14.93 -36.41
C GLY A 297 19.06 -14.93 -36.96
N ALA A 298 18.06 -14.53 -36.19
CA ALA A 298 16.70 -14.38 -36.69
C ALA A 298 16.61 -13.19 -37.67
N VAL A 299 15.97 -13.42 -38.83
CA VAL A 299 15.69 -12.37 -39.82
C VAL A 299 14.47 -11.59 -39.36
N MET A 300 14.60 -10.28 -39.17
CA MET A 300 13.47 -9.41 -38.81
C MET A 300 12.66 -9.06 -40.05
N LYS A 301 11.78 -9.98 -40.45
CA LYS A 301 10.96 -9.83 -41.66
C LYS A 301 10.11 -8.55 -41.61
N GLY A 302 10.12 -7.78 -42.70
CA GLY A 302 9.25 -6.62 -42.87
C GLY A 302 9.74 -5.32 -42.20
N LEU A 303 10.96 -5.30 -41.68
CA LEU A 303 11.57 -4.08 -41.13
C LEU A 303 12.22 -3.21 -42.21
N ASN A 304 12.60 -3.82 -43.34
CA ASN A 304 13.15 -3.07 -44.46
C ASN A 304 12.05 -2.54 -45.37
N ILE A 305 11.72 -1.26 -45.19
CA ILE A 305 10.75 -0.52 -46.01
C ILE A 305 11.34 0.00 -47.33
N PHE A 306 12.65 -0.18 -47.58
CA PHE A 306 13.32 0.31 -48.78
C PHE A 306 13.52 -0.81 -49.80
N ALA A 307 13.03 -0.58 -51.03
CA ALA A 307 13.16 -1.51 -52.14
C ALA A 307 14.63 -1.86 -52.42
N GLY A 308 14.92 -3.16 -52.52
CA GLY A 308 16.24 -3.68 -52.93
C GLY A 308 17.22 -4.02 -51.80
N LYS A 309 16.82 -3.95 -50.52
CA LYS A 309 17.66 -4.38 -49.40
C LYS A 309 17.00 -5.53 -48.63
N ALA A 310 17.82 -6.51 -48.22
CA ALA A 310 17.37 -7.63 -47.41
C ALA A 310 16.99 -7.18 -45.99
N ASP A 311 16.04 -7.88 -45.36
CA ASP A 311 15.65 -7.62 -43.98
C ASP A 311 16.83 -7.80 -43.01
N PRO A 312 16.95 -6.93 -41.99
CA PRO A 312 18.06 -6.98 -41.05
C PRO A 312 18.02 -8.27 -40.22
N ILE A 313 19.19 -8.87 -40.02
CA ILE A 313 19.38 -10.05 -39.17
C ILE A 313 19.76 -9.57 -37.78
N ILE A 314 19.12 -10.13 -36.75
CA ILE A 314 19.46 -9.87 -35.35
C ILE A 314 20.87 -10.35 -35.08
N LYS A 315 21.75 -9.44 -34.70
CA LYS A 315 23.13 -9.75 -34.30
C LYS A 315 23.19 -10.05 -32.79
N PRO A 316 24.26 -10.70 -32.31
CA PRO A 316 24.52 -10.80 -30.88
C PRO A 316 24.69 -9.42 -30.24
N ASP A 317 24.39 -9.28 -28.95
CA ASP A 317 24.42 -8.00 -28.23
C ASP A 317 25.76 -7.26 -28.37
N ALA A 318 26.88 -8.00 -28.32
CA ALA A 318 28.24 -7.46 -28.49
C ALA A 318 28.52 -6.85 -29.88
N ALA A 319 27.70 -7.14 -30.87
CA ALA A 319 27.83 -6.59 -32.22
C ALA A 319 27.03 -5.29 -32.43
N TYR A 320 26.20 -4.89 -31.46
CA TYR A 320 25.56 -3.58 -31.48
C TYR A 320 26.45 -2.54 -30.79
N PRO A 321 26.40 -1.27 -31.24
CA PRO A 321 27.10 -0.20 -30.55
C PRO A 321 26.64 -0.07 -29.10
N SER A 322 27.57 0.18 -28.17
CA SER A 322 27.27 0.31 -26.73
C SER A 322 26.21 1.37 -26.43
N TRP A 323 26.21 2.48 -27.17
CA TRP A 323 25.24 3.57 -27.02
C TRP A 323 23.78 3.15 -27.26
N LEU A 324 23.55 2.05 -27.99
CA LEU A 324 22.19 1.54 -28.21
C LEU A 324 21.57 1.03 -26.90
N PHE A 325 22.38 0.44 -26.03
CA PHE A 325 21.95 -0.05 -24.72
C PHE A 325 21.76 1.09 -23.72
N ASP A 326 22.44 2.22 -23.93
CA ASP A 326 22.23 3.43 -23.11
C ASP A 326 20.80 3.99 -23.26
N LEU A 327 20.13 3.71 -24.38
CA LEU A 327 18.72 4.06 -24.62
C LEU A 327 17.72 3.11 -23.93
N LEU A 328 18.18 1.93 -23.50
CA LEU A 328 17.36 0.94 -22.77
C LEU A 328 17.46 1.10 -21.26
N ASN A 329 18.46 1.85 -20.77
CA ASN A 329 18.55 2.23 -19.37
C ASN A 329 17.28 3.01 -18.96
N GLU A 330 16.75 2.68 -17.78
CA GLU A 330 15.45 3.14 -17.31
C GLU A 330 15.31 4.67 -17.37
N ARG A 331 14.08 5.15 -17.64
CA ARG A 331 13.76 6.57 -17.49
C ARG A 331 14.20 7.04 -16.10
N PRO A 332 14.76 8.25 -15.99
CA PRO A 332 15.14 8.81 -14.70
C PRO A 332 13.95 8.75 -13.73
N THR A 333 14.21 8.25 -12.53
CA THR A 333 13.22 8.08 -11.47
C THR A 333 12.65 9.46 -11.11
N PRO A 334 11.35 9.61 -10.80
CA PRO A 334 10.80 10.89 -10.36
C PRO A 334 11.59 11.41 -9.16
N GLY A 335 12.26 12.57 -9.32
CA GLY A 335 13.09 13.19 -8.27
C GLY A 335 14.61 13.09 -8.48
N GLN A 336 15.09 12.47 -9.56
CA GLN A 336 16.51 12.49 -9.90
C GLN A 336 16.89 13.83 -10.56
N ASP A 337 17.92 14.50 -10.04
CA ASP A 337 18.44 15.75 -10.61
C ASP A 337 19.00 15.50 -12.01
N LEU A 338 18.20 15.80 -13.02
CA LEU A 338 18.58 15.66 -14.42
C LEU A 338 19.55 16.78 -14.81
N THR A 339 20.60 16.41 -15.54
CA THR A 339 21.50 17.41 -16.13
C THR A 339 20.72 18.33 -17.08
N PRO A 340 21.13 19.60 -17.29
CA PRO A 340 20.45 20.54 -18.19
C PRO A 340 20.26 19.99 -19.61
N GLU A 341 21.14 19.09 -20.05
CA GLU A 341 21.10 18.40 -21.34
C GLU A 341 20.01 17.32 -21.40
N GLN A 342 19.69 16.68 -20.27
CA GLN A 342 18.61 15.68 -20.17
C GLN A 342 17.24 16.31 -19.96
N LEU A 343 17.18 17.55 -19.45
CA LEU A 343 15.96 18.37 -19.33
C LEU A 343 15.52 19.00 -20.67
N LEU A 344 16.26 18.77 -21.75
CA LEU A 344 15.91 19.27 -23.08
C LEU A 344 14.62 18.62 -23.56
N SER A 345 13.49 19.27 -23.27
CA SER A 345 12.17 18.81 -23.65
C SER A 345 12.11 18.47 -25.14
N VAL A 346 11.30 17.47 -25.50
CA VAL A 346 11.03 17.09 -26.90
C VAL A 346 10.65 18.32 -27.76
N LYS A 347 10.06 19.35 -27.15
CA LYS A 347 9.74 20.63 -27.78
C LYS A 347 10.99 21.42 -28.19
N TYR A 348 12.04 21.46 -27.36
CA TYR A 348 13.31 22.12 -27.65
C TYR A 348 14.08 21.42 -28.79
N LEU A 349 14.17 20.09 -28.75
CA LEU A 349 14.82 19.30 -29.82
C LEU A 349 14.10 19.47 -31.17
N ARG A 350 12.76 19.57 -31.15
CA ARG A 350 11.97 19.89 -32.35
C ARG A 350 12.25 21.29 -32.88
N ILE A 351 12.45 22.28 -32.00
CA ILE A 351 12.80 23.65 -32.39
C ILE A 351 14.19 23.68 -33.04
N GLN A 352 15.20 23.07 -32.42
CA GLN A 352 16.55 22.99 -33.01
C GLN A 352 16.58 22.25 -34.34
N ASN A 353 15.88 21.12 -34.48
CA ASN A 353 15.80 20.42 -35.77
C ASN A 353 15.12 21.27 -36.84
N ARG A 354 14.10 22.05 -36.47
CA ARG A 354 13.43 22.98 -37.40
C ARG A 354 14.38 24.08 -37.87
N GLU A 355 15.23 24.60 -36.99
CA GLU A 355 16.24 25.61 -37.35
C GLU A 355 17.40 25.03 -38.18
N ARG A 356 17.85 23.81 -37.88
CA ARG A 356 18.82 23.09 -38.70
C ARG A 356 18.31 22.83 -40.12
N ILE A 357 17.05 22.42 -40.26
CA ILE A 357 16.44 22.21 -41.58
C ILE A 357 16.35 23.54 -42.35
N LYS A 358 15.98 24.64 -41.68
CA LYS A 358 15.93 25.98 -42.29
C LYS A 358 17.30 26.45 -42.77
N THR A 359 18.34 26.29 -41.96
CA THR A 359 19.71 26.70 -42.31
C THR A 359 20.28 25.88 -43.46
N VAL A 360 20.05 24.57 -43.50
CA VAL A 360 20.45 23.70 -44.64
C VAL A 360 19.66 24.02 -45.91
N ALA A 361 18.38 24.41 -45.81
CA ALA A 361 17.59 24.85 -46.95
C ALA A 361 18.03 26.22 -47.49
N LEU A 362 18.47 27.12 -46.61
CA LEU A 362 19.01 28.44 -46.97
C LEU A 362 20.42 28.35 -47.56
N SER A 363 21.25 27.39 -47.16
CA SER A 363 22.59 27.17 -47.72
C SER A 363 22.59 26.42 -49.06
N LYS A 364 21.43 26.01 -49.56
CA LYS A 364 21.25 25.33 -50.86
C LYS A 364 20.62 26.25 -51.93
N LYS A 365 20.40 27.52 -51.60
CA LYS A 365 20.20 28.60 -52.56
C LYS A 365 21.51 29.38 -52.68
#